data_AF-A0A929ZW40-F1
#
_entry.id   AF-A0A929ZW40-F1
#
_cell.length_a   1.000
_cell.length_b   1.000
_cell.length_c   1.000
_cell.angle_alpha   90.00
_cell.angle_beta   90.00
_cell.angle_gamma   90.00
#
_symmetry.space_group_name_H-M   'P 1'
#
loop_
_entity.id
_entity.type
_entity.pdbx_description
1 polymer ?
#
loop_
_entity_poly.entity_id
_entity_poly.type
_entity_poly.pdbx_seq_one_letter_code
_entity_poly.pdbx_strand_id
1 'polypeptide(L)'
;MFRLLFLFLGVFAIGQNIKSIQLFNPQTNDETPVIRFGEQLVLRFDDLDNGSQIYRYTIKHLDRNWKDDGLFFTEFATGKLSGLIDNFKYSFNTHQAYTHYSLTFPNKDIQPKISGNFELIVYKDSPKKPLFTKRFSVAENGARIGLNVSRYTAAKTPNLNQRVEVKATLTDPETSRNINSISLNIIQNNNFNDGIFNLKPSSVLFGNQLMFQQLSLVFQGNNEFSYFDNKTINASSDMVAGTENIDG
;
A
#
# COMPACT_ATOMS: atom_id res chain seq x y z
N MET A 1 -32.86 -10.94 49.75
CA MET A 1 -31.52 -10.87 49.15
C MET A 1 -31.65 -11.18 47.65
N PHE A 2 -31.89 -10.16 46.82
CA PHE A 2 -32.08 -10.34 45.37
C PHE A 2 -30.70 -10.36 44.69
N ARG A 3 -30.30 -11.49 44.10
CA ARG A 3 -29.12 -11.56 43.21
C ARG A 3 -29.58 -11.26 41.79
N LEU A 4 -29.12 -10.13 41.26
CA LEU A 4 -29.30 -9.76 39.87
C LEU A 4 -28.26 -10.54 39.03
N LEU A 5 -28.72 -11.47 38.21
CA LEU A 5 -27.87 -12.21 37.27
C LEU A 5 -27.77 -11.38 35.98
N PHE A 6 -26.62 -10.76 35.74
CA PHE A 6 -26.33 -10.13 34.46
C PHE A 6 -25.91 -11.20 33.44
N LEU A 7 -26.82 -11.56 32.55
CA LEU A 7 -26.49 -12.28 31.32
C LEU A 7 -25.86 -11.29 30.35
N PHE A 8 -24.53 -11.29 30.26
CA PHE A 8 -23.84 -10.71 29.12
C PHE A 8 -24.08 -11.61 27.91
N LEU A 9 -25.09 -11.29 27.10
CA LEU A 9 -25.11 -11.72 25.71
C LEU A 9 -24.01 -10.95 24.98
N GLY A 10 -22.81 -11.52 25.00
CA GLY A 10 -21.75 -11.12 24.08
C GLY A 10 -22.22 -11.44 22.67
N VAL A 11 -22.67 -10.42 21.94
CA VAL A 11 -22.80 -10.52 20.49
C VAL A 11 -21.38 -10.67 19.96
N PHE A 12 -20.95 -11.90 19.69
CA PHE A 12 -19.82 -12.12 18.81
C PHE A 12 -20.22 -11.58 17.44
N ALA A 13 -19.90 -10.31 17.18
CA ALA A 13 -19.82 -9.84 15.82
C ALA A 13 -18.66 -10.60 15.19
N ILE A 14 -18.96 -11.72 14.54
CA ILE A 14 -18.00 -12.41 13.67
C ILE A 14 -17.81 -11.44 12.49
N GLY A 15 -16.82 -10.56 12.62
CA GLY A 15 -16.33 -9.78 11.49
C GLY A 15 -15.77 -10.75 10.45
N GLN A 16 -15.96 -10.44 9.16
CA GLN A 16 -15.47 -11.29 8.10
C GLN A 16 -13.97 -11.55 8.23
N ASN A 17 -13.59 -12.82 8.14
CA ASN A 17 -12.21 -13.24 8.37
C ASN A 17 -11.38 -13.12 7.09
N ILE A 18 -10.98 -11.89 6.77
CA ILE A 18 -10.16 -11.58 5.58
C ILE A 18 -8.67 -11.70 5.91
N LYS A 19 -7.92 -12.43 5.07
CA LYS A 19 -6.46 -12.65 5.17
C LYS A 19 -5.76 -12.45 3.84
N SER A 20 -4.42 -12.49 3.88
CA SER A 20 -3.55 -12.47 2.70
C SER A 20 -3.79 -11.28 1.76
N ILE A 21 -4.09 -10.10 2.31
CA ILE A 21 -4.43 -8.93 1.49
C ILE A 21 -3.17 -8.37 0.82
N GLN A 22 -3.09 -8.50 -0.50
CA GLN A 22 -1.98 -8.02 -1.32
C GLN A 22 -2.47 -7.04 -2.37
N LEU A 23 -1.70 -5.99 -2.63
CA LEU A 23 -1.89 -5.12 -3.80
C LEU A 23 -0.62 -5.21 -4.65
N PHE A 24 -0.61 -6.21 -5.53
CA PHE A 24 0.55 -6.58 -6.32
C PHE A 24 0.72 -5.66 -7.53
N ASN A 25 1.96 -5.30 -7.82
CA ASN A 25 2.36 -4.52 -8.98
C ASN A 25 3.11 -5.41 -9.99
N PRO A 26 2.49 -5.75 -11.13
CA PRO A 26 3.13 -6.57 -12.16
C PRO A 26 4.36 -5.92 -12.81
N GLN A 27 4.52 -4.60 -12.75
CA GLN A 27 5.66 -3.91 -13.37
C GLN A 27 6.95 -4.08 -12.56
N THR A 28 6.83 -4.06 -11.23
CA THR A 28 7.95 -4.18 -10.29
C THR A 28 8.08 -5.58 -9.70
N ASN A 29 7.08 -6.46 -9.94
CA ASN A 29 7.01 -7.82 -9.41
C ASN A 29 7.07 -7.86 -7.86
N ASP A 30 6.41 -6.90 -7.21
CA ASP A 30 6.33 -6.76 -5.76
C ASP A 30 5.03 -6.04 -5.34
N GLU A 31 4.94 -5.56 -4.10
CA GLU A 31 3.81 -4.75 -3.61
C GLU A 31 4.09 -3.24 -3.62
N THR A 32 5.03 -2.76 -4.45
CA THR A 32 5.30 -1.32 -4.62
C THR A 32 4.05 -0.65 -5.21
N PRO A 33 3.33 0.20 -4.47
CA PRO A 33 1.98 0.60 -4.83
C PRO A 33 2.00 1.87 -5.68
N VAL A 34 2.81 1.88 -6.74
CA VAL A 34 2.95 3.01 -7.66
C VAL A 34 2.81 2.52 -9.08
N ILE A 35 1.86 3.07 -9.82
CA ILE A 35 1.62 2.76 -11.23
C ILE A 35 1.61 4.04 -12.07
N ARG A 36 1.89 3.91 -13.36
CA ARG A 36 1.64 4.96 -14.35
C ARG A 36 0.25 4.80 -14.96
N PHE A 37 -0.21 5.81 -15.67
CA PHE A 37 -1.41 5.67 -16.50
C PHE A 37 -1.26 4.53 -17.51
N GLY A 38 -2.28 3.68 -17.60
CA GLY A 38 -2.28 2.49 -18.46
C GLY A 38 -1.73 1.22 -17.79
N GLU A 39 -1.01 1.35 -16.68
CA GLU A 39 -0.58 0.21 -15.87
C GLU A 39 -1.68 -0.21 -14.88
N GLN A 40 -1.58 -1.44 -14.36
CA GLN A 40 -2.56 -2.03 -13.47
C GLN A 40 -1.89 -2.67 -12.25
N LEU A 41 -2.58 -2.62 -11.12
CA LEU A 41 -2.35 -3.39 -9.91
C LEU A 41 -3.30 -4.58 -9.85
N VAL A 42 -2.90 -5.61 -9.11
CA VAL A 42 -3.70 -6.81 -8.86
C VAL A 42 -3.92 -6.93 -7.35
N LEU A 43 -5.12 -6.59 -6.90
CA LEU A 43 -5.55 -6.87 -5.54
C LEU A 43 -5.88 -8.36 -5.40
N ARG A 44 -5.42 -8.98 -4.33
CA ARG A 44 -5.76 -10.35 -3.92
C ARG A 44 -6.03 -10.42 -2.42
N PHE A 45 -6.97 -11.25 -2.02
CA PHE A 45 -7.24 -11.55 -0.61
C PHE A 45 -8.05 -12.84 -0.49
N ASP A 46 -7.99 -13.45 0.69
CA ASP A 46 -8.72 -14.67 1.02
C ASP A 46 -9.78 -14.40 2.08
N ASP A 47 -10.98 -14.92 1.87
CA ASP A 47 -12.07 -14.95 2.84
C ASP A 47 -12.15 -16.34 3.48
N LEU A 48 -11.81 -16.45 4.77
CA LEU A 48 -11.75 -17.73 5.47
C LEU A 48 -13.12 -18.21 5.97
N ASP A 49 -14.19 -17.42 5.82
CA ASP A 49 -15.55 -17.85 6.15
C ASP A 49 -16.12 -18.82 5.09
N ASN A 50 -15.38 -19.05 3.99
CA ASN A 50 -15.64 -20.01 2.92
C ASN A 50 -17.06 -19.90 2.32
N GLY A 51 -17.57 -18.67 2.23
CA GLY A 51 -18.85 -18.35 1.62
C GLY A 51 -18.73 -17.68 0.26
N SER A 52 -19.85 -17.64 -0.49
CA SER A 52 -20.00 -16.69 -1.60
C SER A 52 -20.43 -15.34 -1.03
N GLN A 53 -19.52 -14.38 -1.04
CA GLN A 53 -19.79 -13.02 -0.60
C GLN A 53 -19.60 -12.07 -1.77
N ILE A 54 -20.50 -11.09 -1.89
CA ILE A 54 -20.40 -10.07 -2.92
C ILE A 54 -19.62 -8.89 -2.34
N TYR A 55 -18.35 -8.82 -2.70
CA TYR A 55 -17.51 -7.68 -2.36
C TYR A 55 -17.60 -6.57 -3.41
N ARG A 56 -17.53 -5.34 -2.93
CA ARG A 56 -17.48 -4.13 -3.72
C ARG A 56 -16.19 -3.40 -3.45
N TYR A 57 -15.77 -2.62 -4.43
CA TYR A 57 -14.67 -1.70 -4.26
C TYR A 57 -15.01 -0.32 -4.81
N THR A 58 -14.34 0.68 -4.25
CA THR A 58 -14.30 2.04 -4.76
C THR A 58 -12.90 2.60 -4.53
N ILE A 59 -12.64 3.81 -5.01
CA ILE A 59 -11.42 4.54 -4.75
C ILE A 59 -11.72 5.92 -4.19
N LYS A 60 -10.77 6.46 -3.44
CA LYS A 60 -10.76 7.82 -2.94
C LYS A 60 -9.45 8.48 -3.33
N HIS A 61 -9.49 9.68 -3.90
CA HIS A 61 -8.30 10.49 -4.10
C HIS A 61 -7.91 11.18 -2.78
N LEU A 62 -6.61 11.33 -2.55
CA LEU A 62 -6.05 11.90 -1.34
C LEU A 62 -5.01 12.95 -1.70
N ASP A 63 -4.83 13.93 -0.82
CA ASP A 63 -3.79 14.94 -0.96
C ASP A 63 -2.37 14.33 -0.82
N ARG A 64 -1.36 15.18 -1.00
CA ARG A 64 0.06 14.79 -0.85
C ARG A 64 0.42 14.25 0.56
N ASN A 65 -0.42 14.52 1.56
CA ASN A 65 -0.26 14.09 2.94
C ASN A 65 -1.11 12.86 3.27
N TRP A 66 -1.72 12.20 2.27
CA TRP A 66 -2.64 11.09 2.45
C TRP A 66 -3.90 11.46 3.25
N LYS A 67 -4.35 12.71 3.14
CA LYS A 67 -5.60 13.20 3.75
C LYS A 67 -6.69 13.35 2.71
N ASP A 68 -7.92 13.27 3.16
CA ASP A 68 -9.10 13.58 2.35
C ASP A 68 -8.99 15.00 1.81
N ASP A 69 -9.10 15.15 0.50
CA ASP A 69 -9.12 16.45 -0.18
C ASP A 69 -10.52 16.90 -0.56
N GLY A 70 -11.53 16.06 -0.34
CA GLY A 70 -12.94 16.37 -0.62
C GLY A 70 -13.30 16.36 -2.10
N LEU A 71 -12.42 15.87 -3.00
CA LEU A 71 -12.75 15.77 -4.41
C LEU A 71 -13.91 14.80 -4.63
N PHE A 72 -14.85 15.20 -5.48
CA PHE A 72 -15.91 14.33 -5.96
C PHE A 72 -15.33 13.30 -6.94
N PHE A 73 -15.95 12.12 -7.00
CA PHE A 73 -15.49 11.03 -7.88
C PHE A 73 -15.30 11.48 -9.34
N THR A 74 -16.20 12.31 -9.86
CA THR A 74 -16.16 12.85 -11.23
C THR A 74 -14.97 13.78 -11.46
N GLU A 75 -14.29 14.27 -10.43
CA GLU A 75 -13.11 15.13 -10.52
C GLU A 75 -11.81 14.34 -10.65
N PHE A 76 -11.75 13.10 -10.17
CA PHE A 76 -10.52 12.28 -10.18
C PHE A 76 -10.63 10.94 -10.94
N ALA A 77 -11.83 10.45 -11.23
CA ALA A 77 -12.05 9.20 -11.94
C ALA A 77 -13.22 9.26 -12.94
N THR A 78 -13.23 8.31 -13.86
CA THR A 78 -14.33 8.04 -14.79
C THR A 78 -14.90 6.64 -14.58
N GLY A 79 -16.17 6.44 -14.92
CA GLY A 79 -16.86 5.16 -14.79
C GLY A 79 -17.90 5.17 -13.66
N LYS A 80 -18.02 4.04 -12.96
CA LYS A 80 -18.98 3.80 -11.88
C LYS A 80 -18.39 4.25 -10.54
N LEU A 81 -19.23 4.74 -9.63
CA LEU A 81 -18.83 5.06 -8.26
C LEU A 81 -18.31 3.84 -7.47
N SER A 82 -18.75 2.65 -7.84
CA SER A 82 -18.31 1.39 -7.26
C SER A 82 -18.33 0.26 -8.28
N GLY A 83 -17.42 -0.69 -8.11
CA GLY A 83 -17.36 -1.93 -8.88
C GLY A 83 -17.58 -3.17 -8.01
N LEU A 84 -17.88 -4.29 -8.65
CA LEU A 84 -17.98 -5.59 -7.99
C LEU A 84 -16.65 -6.34 -8.11
N ILE A 85 -16.30 -7.13 -7.11
CA ILE A 85 -15.21 -8.10 -7.17
C ILE A 85 -15.84 -9.46 -7.46
N ASP A 86 -15.96 -9.80 -8.74
CA ASP A 86 -16.67 -10.97 -9.25
C ASP A 86 -15.73 -12.13 -9.64
N ASN A 87 -14.43 -11.87 -9.75
CA ASN A 87 -13.42 -12.91 -9.96
C ASN A 87 -13.01 -13.53 -8.62
N PHE A 88 -13.57 -14.70 -8.33
CA PHE A 88 -13.26 -15.48 -7.15
C PHE A 88 -13.18 -16.97 -7.44
N LYS A 89 -12.49 -17.71 -6.57
CA LYS A 89 -12.34 -19.16 -6.62
C LYS A 89 -12.40 -19.76 -5.22
N TYR A 90 -13.11 -20.86 -5.06
CA TYR A 90 -13.08 -21.63 -3.82
C TYR A 90 -11.75 -22.38 -3.71
N SER A 91 -11.24 -22.49 -2.49
CA SER A 91 -10.16 -23.40 -2.14
C SER A 91 -10.55 -24.84 -2.48
N PHE A 92 -9.59 -25.65 -2.94
CA PHE A 92 -9.81 -27.05 -3.28
C PHE A 92 -8.79 -27.93 -2.57
N ASN A 93 -9.25 -28.97 -1.86
CA ASN A 93 -8.42 -29.89 -1.09
C ASN A 93 -7.44 -29.20 -0.10
N THR A 94 -7.93 -28.22 0.66
CA THR A 94 -7.15 -27.51 1.70
C THR A 94 -7.72 -27.80 3.09
N HIS A 95 -6.85 -27.83 4.12
CA HIS A 95 -7.28 -27.98 5.51
C HIS A 95 -8.09 -26.77 6.01
N GLN A 96 -7.61 -25.56 5.73
CA GLN A 96 -8.38 -24.33 5.91
C GLN A 96 -9.12 -24.04 4.61
N ALA A 97 -10.45 -24.05 4.65
CA ALA A 97 -11.25 -23.64 3.52
C ALA A 97 -11.27 -22.10 3.39
N TYR A 98 -11.24 -21.59 2.17
CA TYR A 98 -11.30 -20.15 1.89
C TYR A 98 -11.87 -19.87 0.49
N THR A 99 -12.37 -18.66 0.30
CA THR A 99 -12.68 -18.13 -1.03
C THR A 99 -11.63 -17.08 -1.40
N HIS A 100 -10.87 -17.33 -2.47
CA HIS A 100 -9.88 -16.40 -2.99
C HIS A 100 -10.55 -15.38 -3.91
N TYR A 101 -10.30 -14.10 -3.71
CA TYR A 101 -10.78 -13.02 -4.55
C TYR A 101 -9.61 -12.31 -5.24
N SER A 102 -9.82 -11.89 -6.48
CA SER A 102 -8.86 -11.07 -7.21
C SER A 102 -9.52 -9.95 -8.00
N LEU A 103 -8.90 -8.78 -8.00
CA LEU A 103 -9.32 -7.61 -8.75
C LEU A 103 -8.11 -7.02 -9.49
N THR A 104 -8.21 -6.90 -10.81
CA THR A 104 -7.28 -6.09 -11.59
C THR A 104 -7.80 -4.65 -11.66
N PHE A 105 -6.98 -3.68 -11.30
CA PHE A 105 -7.36 -2.28 -11.17
C PHE A 105 -6.22 -1.37 -11.65
N PRO A 106 -6.46 -0.27 -12.39
CA PRO A 106 -7.72 0.21 -12.93
C PRO A 106 -8.36 -0.75 -13.94
N ASN A 107 -9.67 -0.61 -14.19
CA ASN A 107 -10.40 -1.46 -15.13
C ASN A 107 -11.57 -0.70 -15.79
N LYS A 108 -12.43 -1.42 -16.51
CA LYS A 108 -13.58 -0.85 -17.24
C LYS A 108 -14.60 -0.13 -16.36
N ASP A 109 -14.70 -0.49 -15.08
CA ASP A 109 -15.70 0.09 -14.18
C ASP A 109 -15.16 1.37 -13.54
N ILE A 110 -13.88 1.42 -13.16
CA ILE A 110 -13.26 2.57 -12.51
C ILE A 110 -11.88 2.82 -13.09
N GLN A 111 -11.69 4.02 -13.64
CA GLN A 111 -10.42 4.47 -14.19
C GLN A 111 -10.03 5.84 -13.63
N PRO A 112 -8.88 5.97 -12.92
CA PRO A 112 -8.32 7.26 -12.56
C PRO A 112 -8.04 8.12 -13.79
N LYS A 113 -8.41 9.39 -13.74
CA LYS A 113 -8.15 10.37 -14.82
C LYS A 113 -7.11 11.44 -14.45
N ILE A 114 -6.74 11.53 -13.17
CA ILE A 114 -5.65 12.39 -12.68
C ILE A 114 -4.62 11.54 -11.92
N SER A 115 -3.38 12.02 -11.87
CA SER A 115 -2.33 11.46 -11.02
C SER A 115 -2.54 11.88 -9.57
N GLY A 116 -1.93 11.15 -8.65
CA GLY A 116 -2.00 11.49 -7.23
C GLY A 116 -2.01 10.26 -6.34
N ASN A 117 -2.37 10.50 -5.07
CA ASN A 117 -2.49 9.45 -4.08
C ASN A 117 -3.93 8.96 -4.06
N PHE A 118 -4.11 7.65 -3.98
CA PHE A 118 -5.40 7.00 -3.95
C PHE A 118 -5.46 5.96 -2.85
N GLU A 119 -6.65 5.78 -2.30
CA GLU A 119 -6.98 4.67 -1.44
C GLU A 119 -8.02 3.79 -2.13
N LEU A 120 -7.68 2.52 -2.35
CA LEU A 120 -8.61 1.49 -2.80
C LEU A 120 -9.31 0.91 -1.58
N ILE A 121 -10.64 0.98 -1.59
CA ILE A 121 -11.49 0.67 -0.45
C ILE A 121 -12.34 -0.55 -0.81
N VAL A 122 -12.18 -1.65 -0.07
CA VAL A 122 -12.98 -2.87 -0.25
C VAL A 122 -13.99 -2.99 0.87
N TYR A 123 -15.24 -3.29 0.51
CA TYR A 123 -16.36 -3.30 1.45
C TYR A 123 -17.48 -4.24 0.99
N LYS A 124 -18.36 -4.61 1.91
CA LYS A 124 -19.57 -5.40 1.63
C LYS A 124 -20.79 -4.49 1.39
N ASP A 125 -21.15 -3.73 2.43
CA ASP A 125 -22.36 -2.91 2.45
C ASP A 125 -22.10 -1.43 2.16
N SER A 126 -21.08 -0.85 2.79
CA SER A 126 -20.79 0.58 2.67
C SER A 126 -19.29 0.88 2.70
N PRO A 127 -18.79 1.81 1.86
CA PRO A 127 -17.39 2.24 1.91
C PRO A 127 -17.04 2.98 3.20
N LYS A 128 -18.04 3.44 3.98
CA LYS A 128 -17.83 4.02 5.33
C LYS A 128 -17.47 2.97 6.38
N LYS A 129 -17.69 1.69 6.09
CA LYS A 129 -17.34 0.54 6.93
C LYS A 129 -16.51 -0.42 6.08
N PRO A 130 -15.26 -0.04 5.72
CA PRO A 130 -14.43 -0.87 4.88
C PRO A 130 -14.04 -2.16 5.60
N LEU A 131 -13.87 -3.24 4.84
CA LEU A 131 -13.23 -4.45 5.32
C LEU A 131 -11.72 -4.21 5.46
N PHE A 132 -11.15 -3.54 4.46
CA PHE A 132 -9.77 -3.07 4.46
C PHE A 132 -9.60 -1.98 3.41
N THR A 133 -8.48 -1.26 3.49
CA THR A 133 -8.04 -0.33 2.46
C THR A 133 -6.60 -0.63 2.04
N LYS A 134 -6.25 -0.27 0.81
CA LYS A 134 -4.87 -0.29 0.32
C LYS A 134 -4.57 1.02 -0.40
N ARG A 135 -3.44 1.63 -0.03
CA ARG A 135 -2.95 2.87 -0.62
C ARG A 135 -2.17 2.57 -1.89
N PHE A 136 -2.32 3.41 -2.90
CA PHE A 136 -1.48 3.41 -4.09
C PHE A 136 -1.39 4.81 -4.69
N SER A 137 -0.43 5.03 -5.58
CA SER A 137 -0.26 6.29 -6.30
C SER A 137 -0.29 6.07 -7.79
N VAL A 138 -0.93 6.98 -8.52
CA VAL A 138 -0.83 7.08 -9.98
C VAL A 138 0.16 8.19 -10.30
N ALA A 139 1.27 7.82 -10.94
CA ALA A 139 2.36 8.74 -11.25
C ALA A 139 2.33 9.21 -12.71
N GLU A 140 2.71 10.47 -12.90
CA GLU A 140 2.98 11.07 -14.21
C GLU A 140 4.48 11.38 -14.36
N ASN A 141 4.93 11.60 -15.60
CA ASN A 141 6.33 11.89 -15.90
C ASN A 141 6.69 13.37 -15.65
N GLY A 142 6.36 13.92 -14.47
CA GLY A 142 6.60 15.32 -14.13
C GLY A 142 8.07 15.63 -13.81
N ALA A 143 8.83 14.65 -13.31
CA ALA A 143 10.24 14.81 -12.96
C ALA A 143 11.05 13.54 -13.20
N ARG A 144 12.32 13.71 -13.59
CA ARG A 144 13.31 12.62 -13.60
C ARG A 144 14.01 12.58 -12.24
N ILE A 145 13.88 11.47 -11.54
CA ILE A 145 14.43 11.28 -10.20
C ILE A 145 15.74 10.50 -10.28
N GLY A 146 16.81 11.05 -9.72
CA GLY A 146 18.06 10.36 -9.45
C GLY A 146 18.26 10.19 -7.95
N LEU A 147 18.60 8.98 -7.53
CA LEU A 147 18.81 8.59 -6.13
C LEU A 147 20.27 8.19 -5.92
N ASN A 148 20.87 8.70 -4.85
CA ASN A 148 22.17 8.24 -4.36
C ASN A 148 22.01 7.81 -2.90
N VAL A 149 22.42 6.58 -2.58
CA VAL A 149 22.38 6.04 -1.21
C VAL A 149 23.81 5.73 -0.78
N SER A 150 24.24 6.28 0.35
CA SER A 150 25.60 6.12 0.86
C SER A 150 25.59 5.79 2.35
N ARG A 151 26.63 5.08 2.82
CA ARG A 151 26.85 4.88 4.25
C ARG A 151 26.97 6.24 4.97
N TYR A 152 26.36 6.35 6.15
CA TYR A 152 26.43 7.54 6.98
C TYR A 152 26.62 7.18 8.45
N THR A 153 27.55 7.86 9.10
CA THR A 153 27.85 7.74 10.53
C THR A 153 28.15 9.12 11.08
N ALA A 154 27.61 9.45 12.25
CA ALA A 154 27.85 10.73 12.91
C ALA A 154 28.10 10.50 14.41
N ALA A 155 28.73 11.45 15.11
CA ALA A 155 29.05 11.31 16.53
C ALA A 155 27.82 11.01 17.41
N LYS A 156 26.63 11.52 17.03
CA LYS A 156 25.36 11.27 17.71
C LYS A 156 24.61 10.02 17.22
N THR A 157 25.03 9.43 16.11
CA THR A 157 24.44 8.22 15.51
C THR A 157 25.58 7.30 15.05
N PRO A 158 26.23 6.58 15.99
CA PRO A 158 27.40 5.75 15.68
C PRO A 158 27.03 4.48 14.90
N ASN A 159 25.76 4.09 14.92
CA ASN A 159 25.26 2.94 14.17
C ASN A 159 25.32 3.18 12.65
N LEU A 160 25.43 2.08 11.90
CA LEU A 160 25.42 2.09 10.44
C LEU A 160 24.08 2.60 9.91
N ASN A 161 24.08 3.82 9.38
CA ASN A 161 22.92 4.40 8.73
C ASN A 161 23.16 4.55 7.22
N GLN A 162 22.06 4.79 6.50
CA GLN A 162 22.05 5.04 5.07
C GLN A 162 21.55 6.46 4.83
N ARG A 163 22.41 7.32 4.27
CA ARG A 163 22.03 8.67 3.84
C ARG A 163 21.53 8.61 2.40
N VAL A 164 20.45 9.35 2.16
CA VAL A 164 19.79 9.42 0.86
C VAL A 164 19.94 10.84 0.32
N GLU A 165 20.40 10.95 -0.92
CA GLU A 165 20.41 12.20 -1.67
C GLU A 165 19.57 12.03 -2.92
N VAL A 166 18.67 12.99 -3.16
CA VAL A 166 17.78 12.95 -4.32
C VAL A 166 18.00 14.17 -5.19
N LYS A 167 18.11 13.94 -6.50
CA LYS A 167 18.07 14.97 -7.53
C LYS A 167 16.81 14.78 -8.36
N ALA A 168 15.90 15.74 -8.32
CA ALA A 168 14.71 15.75 -9.17
C ALA A 168 14.89 16.81 -10.26
N THR A 169 14.92 16.41 -11.53
CA THR A 169 14.94 17.32 -12.67
C THR A 169 13.53 17.46 -13.21
N LEU A 170 12.93 18.64 -13.05
CA LEU A 170 11.59 18.93 -13.52
C LEU A 170 11.57 18.95 -15.05
N THR A 171 10.54 18.31 -15.61
CA THR A 171 10.37 18.22 -17.07
C THR A 171 9.52 19.36 -17.63
N ASP A 172 8.64 19.92 -16.79
CA ASP A 172 7.72 20.99 -17.16
C ASP A 172 8.22 22.36 -16.65
N PRO A 173 8.37 23.36 -17.55
CA PRO A 173 8.73 24.72 -17.18
C PRO A 173 7.75 25.41 -16.23
N GLU A 174 6.44 25.15 -16.30
CA GLU A 174 5.45 25.80 -15.43
C GLU A 174 5.57 25.31 -13.99
N THR A 175 5.73 23.99 -13.79
CA THR A 175 6.05 23.40 -12.49
C THR A 175 7.31 24.02 -11.87
N SER A 176 8.31 24.35 -12.70
CA SER A 176 9.54 25.00 -12.25
C SER A 176 9.33 26.45 -11.76
N ARG A 177 8.21 27.10 -12.11
CA ARG A 177 7.87 28.44 -11.59
C ARG A 177 7.29 28.40 -10.18
N ASN A 178 6.79 27.25 -9.73
CA ASN A 178 6.20 27.08 -8.40
C ASN A 178 6.90 25.99 -7.58
N ILE A 179 8.22 26.10 -7.45
CA ILE A 179 9.04 25.11 -6.71
C ILE A 179 8.61 24.95 -5.25
N ASN A 180 8.07 26.00 -4.63
CA ASN A 180 7.58 25.96 -3.25
C ASN A 180 6.39 25.00 -3.06
N SER A 181 5.64 24.71 -4.14
CA SER A 181 4.55 23.73 -4.11
C SER A 181 5.03 22.27 -4.07
N ILE A 182 6.28 22.04 -4.48
CA ILE A 182 6.87 20.71 -4.62
C ILE A 182 7.35 20.21 -3.26
N SER A 183 7.20 18.91 -3.04
CA SER A 183 7.73 18.19 -1.89
C SER A 183 8.12 16.78 -2.28
N LEU A 184 9.06 16.21 -1.55
CA LEU A 184 9.49 14.83 -1.71
C LEU A 184 9.06 13.99 -0.51
N ASN A 185 8.57 12.79 -0.79
CA ASN A 185 8.35 11.71 0.17
C ASN A 185 9.30 10.56 -0.18
N ILE A 186 9.98 10.01 0.81
CA ILE A 186 10.88 8.85 0.66
C ILE A 186 10.40 7.77 1.62
N ILE A 187 10.21 6.55 1.13
CA ILE A 187 9.70 5.41 1.90
C ILE A 187 10.75 4.30 1.83
N GLN A 188 11.13 3.75 2.98
CA GLN A 188 12.05 2.61 3.03
C GLN A 188 11.25 1.30 2.90
N ASN A 189 11.67 0.41 1.99
CA ASN A 189 11.13 -0.95 1.85
C ASN A 189 9.60 -1.05 1.77
N ASN A 190 8.95 -0.10 1.07
CA ASN A 190 7.49 0.00 0.95
C ASN A 190 6.72 0.11 2.29
N ASN A 191 7.41 0.39 3.40
CA ASN A 191 6.77 0.60 4.70
C ASN A 191 6.44 2.08 4.92
N PHE A 192 5.17 2.44 4.76
CA PHE A 192 4.69 3.82 4.97
C PHE A 192 4.92 4.36 6.39
N ASN A 193 5.17 3.51 7.37
CA ASN A 193 5.55 3.95 8.72
C ASN A 193 7.03 4.38 8.81
N ASP A 194 7.86 3.87 7.91
CA ASP A 194 9.30 4.14 7.83
C ASP A 194 9.59 5.08 6.64
N GLY A 195 8.95 6.26 6.66
CA GLY A 195 9.10 7.26 5.62
C GLY A 195 9.47 8.63 6.14
N ILE A 196 10.18 9.40 5.31
CA ILE A 196 10.43 10.83 5.50
C ILE A 196 9.54 11.57 4.51
N PHE A 197 8.61 12.37 5.03
CA PHE A 197 7.55 13.01 4.25
C PHE A 197 7.67 14.53 4.20
N ASN A 198 7.04 15.14 3.19
CA ASN A 198 6.89 16.57 3.01
C ASN A 198 8.21 17.35 2.96
N LEU A 199 9.26 16.71 2.47
CA LEU A 199 10.58 17.30 2.40
C LEU A 199 10.62 18.41 1.34
N LYS A 200 11.16 19.57 1.72
CA LYS A 200 11.41 20.68 0.80
C LYS A 200 12.81 20.55 0.17
N PRO A 201 13.01 21.06 -1.06
CA PRO A 201 14.34 21.05 -1.66
C PRO A 201 15.33 21.83 -0.78
N SER A 202 16.55 21.31 -0.62
CA SER A 202 17.64 22.04 0.04
C SER A 202 18.22 23.12 -0.85
N SER A 203 18.20 22.92 -2.17
CA SER A 203 18.63 23.91 -3.15
C SER A 203 17.98 23.68 -4.50
N VAL A 204 17.99 24.71 -5.33
CA VAL A 204 17.52 24.71 -6.72
C VAL A 204 18.70 25.09 -7.60
N LEU A 205 19.03 24.25 -8.58
CA LEU A 205 20.08 24.48 -9.56
C LEU A 205 19.47 24.68 -10.94
N PHE A 206 20.06 25.57 -11.73
CA PHE A 206 19.70 25.81 -13.14
C PHE A 206 18.19 26.08 -13.41
N GLY A 207 17.44 26.50 -12.38
CA GLY A 207 16.02 26.84 -12.45
C GLY A 207 15.05 25.64 -12.45
N ASN A 208 15.49 24.41 -12.70
CA ASN A 208 14.62 23.22 -12.80
C ASN A 208 15.15 21.96 -12.09
N GLN A 209 16.33 22.01 -11.48
CA GLN A 209 16.89 20.88 -10.74
C GLN A 209 16.74 21.11 -9.24
N LEU A 210 15.95 20.25 -8.60
CA LEU A 210 15.74 20.25 -7.16
C LEU A 210 16.68 19.26 -6.50
N MET A 211 17.46 19.75 -5.55
CA MET A 211 18.35 18.92 -4.75
C MET A 211 17.73 18.70 -3.37
N PHE A 212 17.76 17.46 -2.89
CA PHE A 212 17.38 17.07 -1.55
C PHE A 212 18.58 16.37 -0.91
N GLN A 213 19.39 17.14 -0.20
CA GLN A 213 20.68 16.69 0.36
C GLN A 213 20.82 17.04 1.85
N GLN A 214 19.71 17.34 2.53
CA GLN A 214 19.71 17.59 3.97
C GLN A 214 20.39 16.45 4.73
N LEU A 215 21.21 16.77 5.74
CA LEU A 215 21.87 15.76 6.58
C LEU A 215 20.88 14.92 7.40
N SER A 216 19.63 15.37 7.52
CA SER A 216 18.54 14.63 8.17
C SER A 216 17.92 13.54 7.28
N LEU A 217 18.28 13.45 5.99
CA LEU A 217 17.80 12.40 5.08
C LEU A 217 18.55 11.09 5.31
N VAL A 218 18.31 10.49 6.46
CA VAL A 218 19.03 9.33 6.93
C VAL A 218 18.03 8.29 7.41
N PHE A 219 18.15 7.08 6.89
CA PHE A 219 17.43 5.90 7.34
C PHE A 219 18.36 5.00 8.13
N GLN A 220 17.79 4.23 9.05
CA GLN A 220 18.54 3.17 9.72
C GLN A 220 18.91 2.11 8.68
N GLY A 221 20.15 1.60 8.73
CA GLY A 221 20.60 0.58 7.79
C GLY A 221 19.87 -0.75 7.96
N ASN A 222 19.41 -1.03 9.19
CA ASN A 222 18.72 -2.26 9.58
C ASN A 222 19.49 -3.53 9.14
N ASN A 223 18.82 -4.67 9.13
CA ASN A 223 19.36 -5.93 8.62
C ASN A 223 18.41 -6.50 7.55
N GLU A 224 18.85 -7.54 6.86
CA GLU A 224 18.03 -8.28 5.90
C GLU A 224 16.79 -8.88 6.58
N PHE A 225 15.69 -8.99 5.83
CA PHE A 225 14.47 -9.64 6.32
C PHE A 225 14.72 -11.14 6.52
N SER A 226 14.33 -11.65 7.70
CA SER A 226 14.21 -13.10 7.89
C SER A 226 13.13 -13.65 6.96
N TYR A 227 13.33 -14.87 6.47
CA TYR A 227 12.35 -15.60 5.67
C TYR A 227 12.14 -17.00 6.25
N PHE A 228 11.08 -17.66 5.78
CA PHE A 228 10.88 -19.08 5.94
C PHE A 228 10.14 -19.62 4.72
N ASP A 229 10.37 -20.89 4.38
CA ASP A 229 9.67 -21.58 3.29
C ASP A 229 8.76 -22.64 3.90
N ASN A 230 7.49 -22.67 3.49
CA ASN A 230 6.52 -23.70 3.88
C ASN A 230 5.71 -24.23 2.68
N LYS A 231 6.30 -24.25 1.47
CA LYS A 231 5.65 -24.78 0.25
C LYS A 231 5.03 -26.17 0.44
N THR A 232 5.68 -27.01 1.26
CA THR A 232 5.15 -28.31 1.68
C THR A 232 4.86 -28.25 3.17
N ILE A 233 3.58 -28.08 3.54
CA ILE A 233 3.16 -27.86 4.94
C ILE A 233 3.59 -28.99 5.89
N ASN A 234 3.68 -30.23 5.39
CA ASN A 234 3.99 -31.42 6.18
C ASN A 234 5.49 -31.77 6.19
N ALA A 235 6.35 -30.87 5.74
CA ALA A 235 7.79 -31.08 5.73
C ALA A 235 8.51 -29.85 6.27
N SER A 236 9.54 -30.07 7.09
CA SER A 236 10.49 -29.01 7.44
C SER A 236 11.28 -28.61 6.20
N SER A 237 11.15 -27.34 5.83
CA SER A 237 11.96 -26.69 4.79
C SER A 237 12.82 -25.58 5.40
N ASP A 238 13.37 -24.72 4.54
CA ASP A 238 14.32 -23.70 4.97
C ASP A 238 13.73 -22.77 6.04
N MET A 239 14.51 -22.53 7.09
CA MET A 239 14.13 -21.76 8.29
C MET A 239 12.85 -22.25 9.01
N VAL A 240 12.45 -23.52 8.82
CA VAL A 240 11.34 -24.17 9.55
C VAL A 240 11.88 -25.33 10.39
N ALA A 241 11.77 -25.22 11.72
CA ALA A 241 12.33 -26.21 12.65
C ALA A 241 11.60 -27.56 12.64
N GLY A 242 10.28 -27.55 12.48
CA GLY A 242 9.43 -28.73 12.56
C GLY A 242 8.00 -28.43 12.11
N THR A 243 7.30 -29.47 11.66
CA THR A 243 5.88 -29.41 11.28
C THR A 243 5.16 -30.57 11.96
N GLU A 244 4.00 -30.30 12.56
CA GLU A 244 3.16 -31.30 13.22
C GLU A 244 1.71 -31.08 12.81
N ASN A 245 0.98 -32.18 12.57
CA ASN A 245 -0.47 -32.12 12.44
C ASN A 245 -1.07 -32.56 13.79
N ILE A 246 -1.74 -31.62 14.47
CA ILE A 246 -2.42 -31.88 15.73
C ILE A 246 -3.90 -32.02 15.40
N ASP A 247 -4.36 -33.27 15.27
CA ASP A 247 -5.79 -33.56 15.11
C ASP A 247 -6.50 -33.17 16.43
N GLY A 248 -7.50 -32.29 16.32
CA GLY A 248 -8.37 -31.85 17.43
C GLY A 248 -9.71 -32.57 17.42
#